data_AF-A0AAD9XAC1-F1
#
_entry.id   AF-A0AAD9XAC1-F1
#
_cell.length_a   1.000
_cell.length_b   1.000
_cell.length_c   1.000
_cell.angle_alpha   90.00
_cell.angle_beta   90.00
_cell.angle_gamma   90.00
#
_symmetry.space_group_name_H-M   'P 1'
#
loop_
_entity.id
_entity.type
_entity.pdbx_description
1 polymer ?
#
loop_
_entity_poly.entity_id
_entity_poly.type
_entity_poly.pdbx_seq_one_letter_code
_entity_poly.pdbx_strand_id
1 'polypeptide(L)'
;VDQFLAKLGDALKRLSENNQVTQIDVGMLNTEPLMQNYLKFYRYLGSSITPACKEDVIWTILGEVKLISQEQVAALKAPLTPKYKDNARPVQSLNVRQIELYDELK
;
A
#
# COMPACT_ATOMS: atom_id res chain seq x y z
N VAL A 1 12.26 8.73 7.69
CA VAL A 1 12.44 7.44 6.99
C VAL A 1 11.50 6.44 7.64
N ASP A 2 10.67 5.76 6.85
CA ASP A 2 9.75 4.73 7.36
C ASP A 2 10.54 3.48 7.78
N GLN A 3 10.38 3.05 9.04
CA GLN A 3 11.19 1.97 9.60
C GLN A 3 10.81 0.59 9.04
N PHE A 4 9.55 0.40 8.65
CA PHE A 4 9.09 -0.86 8.09
C PHE A 4 9.67 -1.06 6.68
N LEU A 5 9.53 -0.05 5.81
CA LEU A 5 10.07 -0.07 4.46
C LEU A 5 11.60 -0.14 4.44
N ALA A 6 12.28 0.44 5.43
CA ALA A 6 13.73 0.32 5.54
C ALA A 6 14.20 -1.15 5.64
N LYS A 7 13.43 -2.01 6.34
CA LYS A 7 13.74 -3.45 6.43
C LYS A 7 13.60 -4.20 5.11
N LEU A 8 12.86 -3.64 4.15
CA LEU A 8 12.65 -4.23 2.83
C LEU A 8 13.69 -3.80 1.80
N GLY A 9 14.55 -2.83 2.11
CA GLY A 9 15.46 -2.19 1.14
C GLY A 9 16.35 -3.17 0.38
N ASP A 10 17.03 -4.07 1.10
CA ASP A 10 17.95 -5.05 0.48
C ASP A 10 17.21 -6.04 -0.42
N ALA A 11 16.00 -6.47 -0.02
CA ALA A 11 15.18 -7.36 -0.83
C ALA A 11 14.70 -6.66 -2.11
N LEU A 12 14.24 -5.40 -2.01
CA LEU A 12 13.85 -4.60 -3.17
C LEU A 12 15.04 -4.40 -4.13
N LYS A 13 16.23 -4.12 -3.60
CA LYS A 13 17.45 -4.01 -4.41
C LYS A 13 17.75 -5.31 -5.17
N ARG A 14 17.75 -6.45 -4.49
CA ARG A 14 17.98 -7.75 -5.11
C ARG A 14 16.94 -8.10 -6.20
N LEU A 15 15.67 -7.77 -5.97
CA LEU A 15 14.62 -7.92 -7.00
C LEU A 15 14.88 -7.04 -8.22
N SER A 16 15.45 -5.85 -8.03
CA SER A 16 15.75 -4.92 -9.14
C SER A 16 16.96 -5.31 -9.97
N GLU A 17 17.91 -6.07 -9.40
CA GLU A 17 19.15 -6.45 -10.07
C GLU A 17 19.02 -7.73 -10.92
N ASN A 18 18.09 -8.62 -10.57
CA ASN A 18 17.91 -9.89 -11.27
C ASN A 18 16.45 -10.14 -11.66
N ASN A 19 16.15 -9.95 -12.95
CA ASN A 19 14.83 -10.15 -13.53
C ASN A 19 14.31 -11.60 -13.49
N GLN A 20 15.15 -12.58 -13.14
CA GLN A 20 14.73 -13.97 -12.93
C GLN A 20 14.23 -14.23 -11.50
N VAL A 21 14.60 -13.37 -10.54
CA VAL A 21 14.17 -13.49 -9.14
C VAL A 21 12.82 -12.80 -8.98
N THR A 22 11.77 -13.58 -8.76
CA THR A 22 10.41 -13.07 -8.53
C THR A 22 9.99 -13.08 -7.06
N GLN A 23 10.76 -13.76 -6.21
CA GLN A 23 10.46 -13.93 -4.80
C GLN A 23 11.75 -13.88 -3.98
N ILE A 24 11.71 -13.18 -2.85
CA ILE A 24 12.81 -13.09 -1.90
C ILE A 24 12.25 -13.30 -0.50
N ASP A 25 12.91 -14.15 0.28
CA ASP A 25 12.63 -14.27 1.71
C ASP A 25 13.17 -13.03 2.46
N VAL A 26 12.28 -12.40 3.20
CA VAL A 26 12.55 -11.19 4.01
C VAL A 26 12.61 -11.51 5.51
N GLY A 27 12.48 -12.80 5.87
CA GLY A 27 12.49 -13.26 7.26
C GLY A 27 11.31 -12.72 8.06
N MET A 28 11.52 -12.60 9.38
CA MET A 28 10.49 -12.12 10.29
C MET A 28 10.39 -10.59 10.26
N LEU A 29 9.23 -10.07 9.84
CA LEU A 29 8.92 -8.65 9.84
C LEU A 29 8.00 -8.29 11.01
N ASN A 30 8.40 -7.31 11.81
CA ASN A 30 7.51 -6.70 12.78
C ASN A 30 6.55 -5.73 12.06
N THR A 31 5.26 -6.06 12.05
CA THR A 31 4.19 -5.26 11.44
C THR A 31 3.45 -4.38 12.44
N GLU A 32 3.76 -4.46 13.74
CA GLU A 32 3.13 -3.65 14.79
C GLU A 32 3.19 -2.13 14.51
N PRO A 33 4.28 -1.56 13.94
CA PRO A 33 4.29 -0.15 13.54
C PRO A 33 3.27 0.22 12.45
N LEU A 34 2.82 -0.75 11.65
CA LEU A 34 1.76 -0.58 10.64
C LEU A 34 0.35 -0.77 11.22
N MET A 35 0.25 -1.22 12.47
CA MET A 35 -1.01 -1.49 13.15
C MET A 35 -1.14 -0.50 14.31
N GLN A 36 -1.41 0.76 13.98
CA GLN A 36 -1.69 1.77 14.99
C GLN A 36 -3.18 1.78 15.35
N ASN A 37 -3.50 2.25 16.56
CA ASN A 37 -4.89 2.52 16.94
C ASN A 37 -5.42 3.65 16.06
N TYR A 38 -6.20 3.29 15.04
CA TYR A 38 -6.74 4.23 14.09
C TYR A 38 -8.00 4.87 14.64
N LEU A 39 -7.81 6.02 15.29
CA LEU A 39 -8.89 6.83 15.86
C LEU A 39 -9.74 7.52 14.77
N LYS A 40 -9.25 7.55 13.52
CA LYS A 40 -9.96 8.13 12.38
C LYS A 40 -9.75 7.32 11.11
N PHE A 41 -10.84 6.90 10.46
CA PHE A 41 -10.80 6.19 9.18
C PHE A 41 -12.12 6.31 8.41
N TYR A 42 -12.05 6.13 7.09
CA TYR A 42 -13.19 6.00 6.21
C TYR A 42 -13.43 4.52 5.88
N ARG A 43 -14.68 4.10 5.79
CA ARG A 43 -15.05 2.74 5.44
C ARG A 43 -16.10 2.70 4.34
N TYR A 44 -15.90 1.84 3.34
CA TYR A 44 -16.86 1.67 2.24
C TYR A 44 -16.71 0.30 1.55
N LEU A 45 -17.80 -0.18 0.93
CA LEU A 45 -17.77 -1.34 0.03
C LEU A 45 -17.26 -0.92 -1.35
N GLY A 46 -16.21 -1.57 -1.82
CA GLY A 46 -15.57 -1.28 -3.10
C GLY A 46 -15.03 -2.53 -3.76
N SER A 47 -14.09 -2.33 -4.67
CA SER A 47 -13.49 -3.42 -5.44
C SER A 47 -11.99 -3.51 -5.25
N SER A 48 -11.43 -4.66 -5.68
CA SER A 48 -9.99 -4.77 -5.87
C SER A 48 -9.50 -3.74 -6.88
N ILE A 49 -8.36 -3.12 -6.59
CA ILE A 49 -7.67 -2.20 -7.51
C ILE A 49 -6.82 -2.94 -8.55
N THR A 50 -6.74 -4.26 -8.46
CA THR A 50 -6.10 -5.14 -9.45
C THR A 50 -7.14 -6.01 -10.15
N PRO A 51 -6.93 -6.36 -11.44
CA PRO A 51 -7.78 -7.33 -12.13
C PRO A 51 -7.92 -8.63 -11.32
N ALA A 52 -9.11 -9.21 -11.17
CA ALA A 52 -10.36 -9.00 -11.93
C ALA A 52 -11.34 -7.95 -11.35
N CYS A 53 -10.89 -7.00 -10.52
CA CYS A 53 -11.73 -5.90 -10.01
C CYS A 53 -12.99 -6.36 -9.23
N LYS A 54 -12.93 -7.47 -8.49
CA LYS A 54 -14.06 -8.01 -7.70
C LYS A 54 -14.56 -7.00 -6.68
N GLU A 55 -15.88 -6.89 -6.52
CA GLU A 55 -16.60 -5.85 -5.75
C GLU A 55 -16.94 -6.25 -4.29
N ASP A 56 -16.30 -7.28 -3.77
CA ASP A 56 -16.53 -7.86 -2.45
C ASP A 56 -15.51 -7.40 -1.39
N VAL A 57 -14.93 -6.21 -1.58
CA VAL A 57 -13.86 -5.69 -0.71
C VAL A 57 -14.38 -4.57 0.17
N ILE A 58 -14.23 -4.74 1.49
CA ILE A 58 -14.43 -3.64 2.44
C ILE A 58 -13.12 -2.85 2.55
N TRP A 59 -13.14 -1.60 2.10
CA TRP A 59 -12.02 -0.69 2.26
C TRP A 59 -12.08 0.00 3.61
N THR A 60 -10.96 0.02 4.33
CA THR A 60 -10.73 0.88 5.50
C THR A 60 -9.55 1.79 5.16
N ILE A 61 -9.82 3.07 4.97
CA ILE A 61 -8.81 4.07 4.61
C ILE A 61 -8.53 4.92 5.84
N LEU A 62 -7.29 4.86 6.30
CA LEU A 62 -6.84 5.58 7.49
C LEU A 62 -6.89 7.10 7.25
N GLY A 63 -7.38 7.85 8.23
CA GLY A 63 -7.46 9.31 8.16
C GLY A 63 -6.11 10.01 8.40
N GLU A 64 -5.14 9.32 9.01
CA GLU A 64 -3.78 9.82 9.24
C GLU A 64 -2.86 9.45 8.08
N VAL A 65 -2.10 10.42 7.58
CA VAL A 65 -1.14 10.21 6.49
C VAL A 65 0.22 9.83 7.06
N LYS A 66 0.78 8.71 6.59
CA LYS A 66 2.15 8.29 6.89
C LYS A 66 3.15 8.89 5.92
N LEU A 67 4.34 9.18 6.42
CA LEU A 67 5.44 9.77 5.65
C LEU A 67 6.48 8.72 5.29
N ILE A 68 6.84 8.67 4.01
CA ILE A 68 7.92 7.84 3.48
C ILE A 68 8.89 8.74 2.69
N SER A 69 10.17 8.35 2.60
CA SER A 69 11.15 9.16 1.86
C SER A 69 11.07 8.93 0.35
N GLN A 70 11.60 9.87 -0.45
CA GLN A 70 11.64 9.71 -1.91
C GLN A 70 12.50 8.52 -2.34
N GLU A 71 13.57 8.22 -1.59
CA GLU A 71 14.42 7.07 -1.82
C GLU A 71 13.67 5.75 -1.58
N GLN A 72 12.79 5.72 -0.57
CA GLN A 72 11.93 4.55 -0.31
C GLN A 72 10.91 4.34 -1.43
N VAL A 73 10.33 5.44 -1.95
CA VAL A 73 9.46 5.37 -3.15
C VAL A 73 10.24 4.84 -4.36
N ALA A 74 11.45 5.34 -4.59
CA ALA A 74 12.30 4.88 -5.68
C ALA A 74 12.65 3.39 -5.54
N ALA A 75 12.97 2.92 -4.32
CA ALA A 75 13.25 1.52 -4.04
C ALA A 75 12.04 0.61 -4.30
N LEU A 76 10.82 1.03 -3.94
CA LEU A 76 9.59 0.29 -4.26
C LEU A 76 9.33 0.22 -5.77
N LYS A 77 9.64 1.30 -6.50
CA LYS A 77 9.46 1.37 -7.94
C LYS A 77 10.54 0.60 -8.71
N ALA A 78 11.76 0.46 -8.19
CA ALA A 78 12.91 -0.07 -8.93
C ALA A 78 12.69 -1.46 -9.54
N PRO A 79 12.11 -2.46 -8.84
CA PRO A 79 11.89 -3.80 -9.38
C PRO A 79 10.77 -3.91 -10.41
N LEU A 80 9.87 -2.92 -10.48
CA LEU A 80 8.68 -2.99 -11.34
C LEU A 80 9.08 -2.79 -12.81
N THR A 81 8.38 -3.44 -13.73
CA THR A 81 8.55 -3.17 -15.16
C THR A 81 8.15 -1.74 -15.50
N PRO A 82 8.63 -1.14 -16.61
CA PRO A 82 8.31 0.24 -16.98
C PRO A 82 6.80 0.55 -16.98
N LYS A 83 5.97 -0.41 -17.40
CA LYS A 83 4.51 -0.30 -17.42
C LYS A 83 3.88 -0.11 -16.04
N TYR A 84 4.54 -0.57 -14.98
CA TYR A 84 4.00 -0.58 -13.62
C TYR A 84 4.76 0.34 -12.65
N LYS A 85 5.63 1.24 -13.14
CA LYS A 85 6.28 2.25 -12.28
C LYS A 85 5.27 3.19 -11.62
N ASP A 86 4.15 3.44 -12.31
CA ASP A 86 2.99 4.18 -11.81
C ASP A 86 1.75 3.28 -11.87
N ASN A 87 1.63 2.40 -10.87
CA ASN A 87 0.64 1.32 -10.81
C ASN A 87 -0.65 1.69 -10.07
N ALA A 88 -0.90 2.97 -9.80
CA ALA A 88 -2.13 3.43 -9.17
C ALA A 88 -3.29 3.43 -10.19
N ARG A 89 -4.34 2.65 -9.91
CA ARG A 89 -5.59 2.72 -10.69
C ARG A 89 -6.23 4.11 -10.50
N PRO A 90 -6.75 4.77 -11.56
CA PRO A 90 -7.43 6.06 -11.43
C PRO A 90 -8.63 6.00 -10.50
N VAL A 91 -9.00 7.15 -9.91
CA VAL A 91 -10.21 7.30 -9.09
C VAL A 91 -11.44 6.88 -9.91
N GLN A 92 -12.31 6.07 -9.31
CA GLN A 92 -13.54 5.58 -9.93
C GLN A 92 -14.75 6.37 -9.40
N SER A 93 -15.80 6.49 -10.20
CA SER A 93 -17.00 7.25 -9.84
C SER A 93 -17.66 6.73 -8.55
N LEU A 94 -18.04 7.62 -7.63
CA LEU A 94 -18.64 7.23 -6.35
C LEU A 94 -19.95 6.46 -6.52
N ASN A 95 -20.74 6.81 -7.53
CA ASN A 95 -22.08 6.28 -7.78
C ASN A 95 -22.94 6.42 -6.52
N VAL A 96 -23.65 5.35 -6.13
CA VAL A 96 -24.56 5.32 -4.97
C VAL A 96 -23.88 4.80 -3.70
N ARG A 97 -22.54 4.68 -3.69
CA ARG A 97 -21.82 4.11 -2.54
C ARG A 97 -21.83 5.09 -1.37
N GLN A 98 -22.24 4.58 -0.20
CA GLN A 98 -22.12 5.29 1.06
C GLN A 98 -20.69 5.12 1.61
N ILE A 99 -20.12 6.23 2.10
CA ILE A 99 -18.85 6.24 2.80
C ILE A 99 -19.12 6.59 4.25
N GLU A 100 -18.69 5.72 5.15
CA GLU A 100 -18.77 5.94 6.59
C GLU A 100 -17.47 6.60 7.06
N LEU A 101 -17.58 7.56 7.98
CA LEU A 101 -16.44 8.17 8.68
C LEU A 101 -16.52 7.80 10.15
N TYR A 102 -15.46 7.17 10.64
CA TYR A 102 -15.17 7.01 12.06
C TYR A 102 -14.16 8.08 12.47
N ASP A 103 -14.45 8.82 13.55
CA ASP A 103 -13.59 9.91 14.02
C ASP A 103 -13.74 10.08 15.54
N GLU A 104 -12.91 9.38 16.31
CA GLU A 104 -12.79 9.49 17.77
C GLU A 104 -11.88 10.64 18.23
N LEU A 105 -11.32 11.40 17.29
CA LEU A 105 -10.54 12.61 17.61
C LEU A 105 -11.44 13.83 17.87
N LYS A 106 -12.76 13.64 17.85
CA LYS A 106 -13.78 14.66 18.08
C LYS A 106 -14.44 14.53 19.44
#